data_AF-G1U935-F1
#
_entry.id   AF-G1U935-F1
#
_cell.length_a   1.000
_cell.length_b   1.000
_cell.length_c   1.000
_cell.angle_alpha   90.00
_cell.angle_beta   90.00
_cell.angle_gamma   90.00
#
_symmetry.space_group_name_H-M   'P 1'
#
loop_
_entity.id
_entity.type
_entity.pdbx_description
1 polymer ?
#
loop_
_entity_poly.entity_id
_entity_poly.type
_entity_poly.pdbx_seq_one_letter_code
_entity_poly.pdbx_strand_id
1 'polypeptide(L)'
;MEGMDVDLDPELMQKFSCLGTTDKDVLISEFQRLLGFQLNPAGCAFFLDMTNWNLQAAIGAYYDFESPNISVPSMSFVEDVTIGEGESIPPDTQFIKTWRIQNSGAEAWPPGVCLKYVGGDQFGHVNMVMVRSLEPQEIADVSVQMCSPSRAGMYQGQWRMCTATGLYYGDVIWVILSVEVGGLLGVTQQLSSFRNGVQHTATSQAVTQTTYQ
;
A
#
# COMPACT_ATOMS: atom_id res chain seq x y z
N MET A 1 -14.65 6.10 -19.86
CA MET A 1 -15.12 7.10 -18.89
C MET A 1 -16.48 6.59 -18.43
N GLU A 2 -16.47 5.56 -17.60
CA GLU A 2 -17.69 4.98 -17.04
C GLU A 2 -18.09 5.87 -15.87
N GLY A 3 -19.30 6.44 -15.95
CA GLY A 3 -19.88 7.19 -14.85
C GLY A 3 -20.02 6.25 -13.66
N MET A 4 -19.36 6.58 -12.56
CA MET A 4 -19.71 6.04 -11.26
C MET A 4 -21.09 6.62 -10.94
N ASP A 5 -22.14 5.84 -11.17
CA ASP A 5 -23.43 6.06 -10.53
C ASP A 5 -23.16 5.98 -9.02
N VAL A 6 -23.04 7.15 -8.41
CA VAL A 6 -23.04 7.29 -6.96
C VAL A 6 -24.43 6.82 -6.54
N ASP A 7 -24.51 5.65 -5.91
CA ASP A 7 -25.73 5.16 -5.27
C ASP A 7 -26.15 6.15 -4.18
N LEU A 8 -26.88 7.18 -4.59
CA LEU A 8 -27.51 8.15 -3.72
C LEU A 8 -28.55 7.40 -2.89
N ASP A 9 -28.37 7.48 -1.57
CA ASP A 9 -29.22 6.81 -0.59
C ASP A 9 -30.72 7.01 -0.92
N PRO A 10 -31.53 5.94 -1.08
CA PRO A 10 -32.93 6.05 -1.44
C PRO A 10 -33.75 6.95 -0.50
N GLU A 11 -33.37 7.06 0.78
CA GLU A 11 -33.99 7.98 1.73
C GLU A 11 -33.68 9.46 1.44
N LEU A 12 -32.49 9.74 0.90
CA LEU A 12 -32.09 11.08 0.45
C LEU A 12 -32.82 11.44 -0.86
N MET A 13 -32.96 10.46 -1.77
CA MET A 13 -33.73 10.57 -3.00
C MET A 13 -35.22 10.87 -2.74
N GLN A 14 -35.80 10.26 -1.71
CA GLN A 14 -37.18 10.55 -1.32
C GLN A 14 -37.34 11.99 -0.78
N LYS A 15 -36.36 12.51 -0.04
CA LYS A 15 -36.35 13.91 0.45
C LYS A 15 -36.24 14.93 -0.70
N PHE A 16 -35.60 14.58 -1.82
CA PHE A 16 -35.52 15.44 -3.02
C PHE A 16 -36.86 15.60 -3.74
N SER A 17 -37.72 14.58 -3.70
CA SER A 17 -38.99 14.57 -4.46
C SER A 17 -40.06 15.56 -3.96
N CYS A 18 -39.88 16.16 -2.77
CA CYS A 18 -40.90 16.97 -2.11
C CYS A 18 -40.70 18.50 -2.23
N LEU A 19 -39.61 18.97 -2.85
CA LEU A 19 -39.30 20.40 -2.96
C LEU A 19 -39.73 20.96 -4.33
N GLY A 20 -40.96 21.48 -4.39
CA GLY A 20 -41.53 22.16 -5.57
C GLY A 20 -41.46 23.68 -5.49
N THR A 21 -40.41 24.25 -4.88
CA THR A 21 -40.27 25.72 -4.70
C THR A 21 -39.22 26.31 -5.63
N THR A 22 -39.45 27.54 -6.09
CA THR A 22 -38.49 28.36 -6.84
C THR A 22 -37.88 29.47 -5.98
N ASP A 23 -38.23 29.52 -4.69
CA ASP A 23 -37.73 30.50 -3.74
C ASP A 23 -36.26 30.23 -3.40
N LYS A 24 -35.41 31.23 -3.68
CA LYS A 24 -33.96 31.14 -3.54
C LYS A 24 -33.50 30.99 -2.09
N ASP A 25 -34.16 31.66 -1.17
CA ASP A 25 -33.81 31.62 0.26
C ASP A 25 -34.18 30.27 0.87
N VAL A 26 -35.30 29.70 0.43
CA VAL A 26 -35.71 28.33 0.80
C VAL A 26 -34.75 27.30 0.23
N LEU A 27 -34.33 27.43 -1.04
CA LEU A 27 -33.37 26.51 -1.66
C LEU A 27 -32.00 26.54 -0.98
N ILE A 28 -31.50 27.72 -0.61
CA ILE A 28 -30.25 27.87 0.14
C ILE A 28 -30.37 27.20 1.52
N SER A 29 -31.46 27.49 2.23
CA SER A 29 -31.69 26.96 3.58
C SER A 29 -31.81 25.43 3.57
N GLU A 30 -32.52 24.87 2.59
CA GLU A 30 -32.67 23.43 2.42
C GLU A 30 -31.37 22.75 2.00
N PHE A 31 -30.60 23.36 1.12
CA PHE A 31 -29.28 22.86 0.74
C PHE A 31 -28.34 22.79 1.95
N GLN A 32 -28.28 23.87 2.76
CA GLN A 32 -27.50 23.88 4.00
C GLN A 32 -27.95 22.79 4.98
N ARG A 33 -29.27 22.62 5.15
CA ARG A 33 -29.83 21.59 6.03
C ARG A 33 -29.44 20.19 5.57
N LEU A 34 -29.46 19.94 4.26
CA LEU A 34 -29.11 18.64 3.66
C LEU A 34 -27.62 18.33 3.77
N LEU A 35 -26.76 19.35 3.75
CA LEU A 35 -25.33 19.22 4.00
C LEU A 35 -24.97 19.23 5.50
N GLY A 36 -25.94 19.22 6.42
CA GLY A 36 -25.65 19.29 7.86
C GLY A 36 -24.92 20.57 8.28
N PHE A 37 -25.20 21.69 7.61
CA PHE A 37 -24.61 23.01 7.84
C PHE A 37 -23.09 23.10 7.66
N GLN A 38 -22.48 22.17 6.90
CA GLN A 38 -21.04 22.23 6.57
C GLN A 38 -20.70 23.46 5.70
N LEU A 39 -21.63 23.88 4.84
CA LEU A 39 -21.46 25.01 3.94
C LEU A 39 -22.25 26.25 4.43
N ASN A 40 -21.63 27.43 4.31
CA ASN A 40 -22.30 28.70 4.63
C ASN A 40 -23.31 29.12 3.53
N PRO A 41 -24.24 30.07 3.80
CA PRO A 41 -25.30 30.42 2.84
C PRO A 41 -24.76 30.93 1.50
N ALA A 42 -23.63 31.65 1.51
CA ALA A 42 -22.99 32.15 0.30
C ALA A 42 -22.40 31.02 -0.56
N GLY A 43 -21.81 30.01 0.07
CA GLY A 43 -21.35 28.80 -0.61
C GLY A 43 -22.51 28.00 -1.20
N CYS A 44 -23.62 27.86 -0.47
CA CYS A 44 -24.81 27.20 -1.00
C CYS A 44 -25.38 27.95 -2.20
N ALA A 45 -25.48 29.28 -2.12
CA ALA A 45 -25.91 30.12 -3.23
C ALA A 45 -25.01 29.95 -4.46
N PHE A 46 -23.70 29.81 -4.28
CA PHE A 46 -22.74 29.62 -5.38
C PHE A 46 -22.99 28.32 -6.17
N PHE A 47 -23.09 27.17 -5.50
CA PHE A 47 -23.35 25.89 -6.18
C PHE A 47 -24.77 25.83 -6.75
N LEU A 48 -25.76 26.45 -6.08
CA LEU A 48 -27.11 26.61 -6.63
C LEU A 48 -27.08 27.47 -7.90
N ASP A 49 -26.33 28.58 -7.91
CA ASP A 49 -26.22 29.44 -9.10
C ASP A 49 -25.56 28.71 -10.27
N MET A 50 -24.49 27.96 -10.00
CA MET A 50 -23.79 27.12 -11.00
C MET A 50 -24.69 26.05 -11.62
N THR A 51 -25.69 25.57 -10.88
CA THR A 51 -26.58 24.47 -11.29
C THR A 51 -27.97 24.97 -11.66
N ASN A 52 -28.08 26.26 -11.99
CA ASN A 52 -29.33 26.91 -12.39
C ASN A 52 -30.47 26.72 -11.36
N TRP A 53 -30.12 26.87 -10.08
CA TRP A 53 -30.98 26.75 -8.91
C TRP A 53 -31.67 25.38 -8.76
N ASN A 54 -31.09 24.34 -9.35
CA ASN A 54 -31.52 22.97 -9.15
C ASN A 54 -30.83 22.38 -7.91
N LEU A 55 -31.59 22.18 -6.83
CA LEU A 55 -31.09 21.69 -5.56
C LEU A 55 -30.39 20.31 -5.67
N GLN A 56 -30.96 19.39 -6.45
CA GLN A 56 -30.39 18.06 -6.63
C GLN A 56 -29.03 18.15 -7.35
N ALA A 57 -28.96 18.94 -8.42
CA ALA A 57 -27.72 19.15 -9.16
C ALA A 57 -26.67 19.91 -8.33
N ALA A 58 -27.07 20.88 -7.50
CA ALA A 58 -26.18 21.60 -6.59
C ALA A 58 -25.54 20.66 -5.55
N ILE A 59 -26.33 19.74 -5.01
CA ILE A 59 -25.86 18.73 -4.06
C ILE A 59 -24.92 17.73 -4.74
N GLY A 60 -25.26 17.26 -5.95
CA GLY A 60 -24.37 16.44 -6.76
C GLY A 60 -23.03 17.15 -7.01
N ALA A 61 -23.07 18.40 -7.50
CA ALA A 61 -21.87 19.20 -7.74
C ALA A 61 -21.06 19.47 -6.47
N TYR A 62 -21.72 19.65 -5.31
CA TYR A 62 -21.03 19.76 -4.03
C TYR A 62 -20.35 18.45 -3.65
N TYR A 63 -21.01 17.31 -3.75
CA TYR A 63 -20.38 16.02 -3.46
C TYR A 63 -19.34 15.61 -4.51
N ASP A 64 -19.43 16.06 -5.75
CA ASP A 64 -18.39 15.88 -6.76
C ASP A 64 -17.16 16.77 -6.48
N PHE A 65 -17.38 17.93 -5.84
CA PHE A 65 -16.32 18.85 -5.43
C PHE A 65 -15.70 18.51 -4.06
N GLU A 66 -16.52 18.06 -3.12
CA GLU A 66 -16.17 17.70 -1.73
C GLU A 66 -15.93 16.21 -1.52
N SER A 67 -16.28 15.35 -2.47
CA SER A 67 -15.57 14.08 -2.54
C SER A 67 -14.11 14.51 -2.61
N PRO A 68 -13.28 14.10 -1.63
CA PRO A 68 -11.87 14.31 -1.80
C PRO A 68 -11.60 13.72 -3.18
N ASN A 69 -10.82 14.40 -4.01
CA ASN A 69 -10.06 13.69 -5.00
C ASN A 69 -9.26 12.67 -4.18
N ILE A 70 -9.85 11.51 -3.85
CA ILE A 70 -9.16 10.35 -3.33
C ILE A 70 -8.44 9.89 -4.57
N SER A 71 -7.37 10.62 -4.89
CA SER A 71 -6.39 10.22 -5.86
C SER A 71 -5.93 8.87 -5.35
N VAL A 72 -6.43 7.83 -5.98
CA VAL A 72 -6.07 6.47 -5.61
C VAL A 72 -4.55 6.43 -5.76
N PRO A 73 -3.81 6.16 -4.68
CA PRO A 73 -2.36 6.22 -4.74
C PRO A 73 -1.87 5.21 -5.78
N SER A 74 -0.75 5.52 -6.43
CA SER A 74 -0.15 4.63 -7.42
C SER A 74 1.17 4.10 -6.89
N MET A 75 1.42 2.82 -7.12
CA MET A 75 2.70 2.18 -6.82
C MET A 75 3.11 1.36 -8.02
N SER A 76 4.38 1.49 -8.41
CA SER A 76 5.00 0.66 -9.44
C SER A 76 6.16 -0.14 -8.86
N PHE A 77 6.25 -1.38 -9.29
CA PHE A 77 7.40 -2.23 -8.99
C PHE A 77 8.64 -1.76 -9.77
N VAL A 78 9.79 -1.70 -9.10
CA VAL A 78 11.06 -1.32 -9.72
C VAL A 78 11.92 -2.57 -9.94
N GLU A 79 12.26 -3.28 -8.87
CA GLU A 79 13.08 -4.51 -8.94
C GLU A 79 13.00 -5.32 -7.64
N ASP A 80 13.38 -6.59 -7.75
CA ASP A 80 13.69 -7.43 -6.60
C ASP A 80 15.10 -7.09 -6.09
N VAL A 81 15.18 -6.49 -4.90
CA VAL A 81 16.48 -6.14 -4.28
C VAL A 81 17.13 -7.38 -3.68
N THR A 82 16.32 -8.29 -3.15
CA THR A 82 16.76 -9.61 -2.70
C THR A 82 15.84 -10.69 -3.24
N ILE A 83 16.42 -11.88 -3.42
CA ILE A 83 15.72 -13.10 -3.84
C ILE A 83 15.01 -12.89 -5.17
N GLY A 84 15.74 -13.04 -6.27
CA GLY A 84 15.17 -12.87 -7.61
C GLY A 84 14.08 -13.90 -7.92
N GLU A 85 13.36 -13.68 -9.01
CA GLU A 85 12.35 -14.62 -9.48
C GLU A 85 12.94 -16.03 -9.69
N GLY A 86 12.41 -17.02 -8.95
CA GLY A 86 12.82 -18.42 -9.07
C GLY A 86 14.17 -18.74 -8.43
N GLU A 87 14.72 -17.84 -7.60
CA GLU A 87 15.97 -18.13 -6.88
C GLU A 87 15.82 -19.35 -5.96
N SER A 88 16.87 -20.18 -5.93
CA SER A 88 16.86 -21.46 -5.22
C SER A 88 17.23 -21.28 -3.75
N ILE A 89 16.32 -21.70 -2.86
CA ILE A 89 16.45 -21.61 -1.40
C ILE A 89 16.30 -23.01 -0.77
N PRO A 90 17.13 -23.40 0.22
CA PRO A 90 16.91 -24.64 0.95
C PRO A 90 15.57 -24.66 1.71
N PRO A 91 15.03 -25.85 2.03
CA PRO A 91 13.87 -25.95 2.91
C PRO A 91 14.08 -25.30 4.29
N ASP A 92 12.99 -24.86 4.93
CA ASP A 92 12.97 -24.34 6.31
C ASP A 92 14.01 -23.24 6.60
N THR A 93 14.30 -22.42 5.59
CA THR A 93 15.33 -21.38 5.63
C THR A 93 14.70 -20.01 5.83
N GLN A 94 15.17 -19.28 6.83
CA GLN A 94 14.78 -17.88 7.02
C GLN A 94 15.51 -16.98 6.01
N PHE A 95 14.75 -16.06 5.41
CA PHE A 95 15.28 -15.07 4.49
C PHE A 95 14.53 -13.75 4.60
N ILE A 96 15.11 -12.67 4.08
CA ILE A 96 14.45 -11.37 3.96
C ILE A 96 14.22 -11.12 2.48
N LYS A 97 12.95 -10.98 2.10
CA LYS A 97 12.54 -10.53 0.77
C LYS A 97 12.43 -9.01 0.78
N THR A 98 13.12 -8.36 -0.14
CA THR A 98 13.09 -6.91 -0.30
C THR A 98 12.73 -6.56 -1.73
N TRP A 99 11.70 -5.75 -1.89
CA TRP A 99 11.32 -5.16 -3.18
C TRP A 99 11.65 -3.68 -3.16
N ARG A 100 12.10 -3.17 -4.30
CA ARG A 100 12.16 -1.73 -4.55
C ARG A 100 10.88 -1.31 -5.24
N ILE A 101 10.20 -0.33 -4.65
CA ILE A 101 8.95 0.20 -5.14
C ILE A 101 9.05 1.72 -5.31
N GLN A 102 8.23 2.26 -6.20
CA GLN A 102 8.15 3.69 -6.46
C GLN A 102 6.72 4.18 -6.29
N ASN A 103 6.55 5.38 -5.72
CA ASN A 103 5.30 6.12 -5.89
C ASN A 103 5.24 6.68 -7.31
N SER A 104 4.53 6.00 -8.20
CA SER A 104 4.30 6.42 -9.59
C SER A 104 3.12 7.39 -9.74
N GLY A 105 2.54 7.84 -8.63
CA GLY A 105 1.43 8.79 -8.59
C GLY A 105 1.88 10.25 -8.67
N ALA A 106 0.89 11.14 -8.75
CA ALA A 106 1.08 12.59 -8.77
C ALA A 106 1.13 13.22 -7.36
N GLU A 107 0.70 12.48 -6.34
CA GLU A 107 0.58 12.95 -4.95
C GLU A 107 1.32 12.02 -3.99
N ALA A 108 1.68 12.53 -2.82
CA ALA A 108 2.27 11.74 -1.77
C ALA A 108 1.28 10.66 -1.29
N TRP A 109 1.77 9.47 -0.92
CA TRP A 109 0.91 8.44 -0.37
C TRP A 109 0.28 8.87 0.96
N PRO A 110 -1.00 8.53 1.22
CA PRO A 110 -1.64 8.88 2.48
C PRO A 110 -0.93 8.22 3.67
N PRO A 111 -1.08 8.77 4.88
CA PRO A 111 -0.49 8.16 6.07
C PRO A 111 -1.10 6.77 6.34
N GLY A 112 -0.30 5.88 6.92
CA GLY A 112 -0.77 4.56 7.34
C GLY A 112 -0.93 3.54 6.22
N VAL A 113 -0.27 3.76 5.07
CA VAL A 113 -0.19 2.74 4.01
C VAL A 113 0.66 1.55 4.44
N CYS A 114 0.34 0.38 3.90
CA CYS A 114 1.03 -0.86 4.20
C CYS A 114 1.10 -1.77 2.98
N LEU A 115 2.08 -2.67 2.95
CA LEU A 115 2.15 -3.76 2.00
C LEU A 115 1.50 -4.99 2.65
N LYS A 116 0.54 -5.62 1.97
CA LYS A 116 -0.21 -6.78 2.49
C LYS A 116 -0.08 -7.99 1.58
N TYR A 117 -0.03 -9.17 2.19
CA TYR A 117 -0.21 -10.44 1.49
C TYR A 117 -1.65 -10.55 1.00
N VAL A 118 -1.83 -10.95 -0.26
CA VAL A 118 -3.15 -11.01 -0.91
C VAL A 118 -3.50 -12.39 -1.49
N GLY A 119 -2.54 -13.31 -1.62
CA GLY A 119 -2.81 -14.64 -2.13
C GLY A 119 -1.56 -15.46 -2.47
N GLY A 120 -1.76 -16.71 -2.87
CA GLY A 120 -0.69 -17.66 -3.20
C GLY A 120 -0.13 -18.39 -1.97
N ASP A 121 1.10 -18.87 -2.06
CA ASP A 121 1.82 -19.51 -0.96
C ASP A 121 2.28 -18.45 0.06
N GLN A 122 2.14 -18.78 1.35
CA GLN A 122 2.55 -17.91 2.45
C GLN A 122 3.87 -18.38 3.05
N PHE A 123 4.85 -17.48 3.11
CA PHE A 123 6.22 -17.76 3.55
C PHE A 123 6.48 -17.28 4.98
N GLY A 124 5.58 -17.57 5.92
CA GLY A 124 5.69 -17.12 7.31
C GLY A 124 4.39 -16.55 7.86
N HIS A 125 4.43 -15.97 9.07
CA HIS A 125 3.25 -15.44 9.75
C HIS A 125 2.98 -13.96 9.44
N VAL A 126 3.97 -13.24 8.91
CA VAL A 126 3.82 -11.82 8.55
C VAL A 126 2.93 -11.72 7.32
N ASN A 127 1.84 -10.96 7.42
CA ASN A 127 0.89 -10.70 6.35
C ASN A 127 0.72 -9.21 6.02
N MET A 128 1.36 -8.33 6.78
CA MET A 128 1.31 -6.88 6.63
C MET A 128 2.62 -6.28 7.15
N VAL A 129 3.17 -5.31 6.40
CA VAL A 129 4.24 -4.42 6.88
C VAL A 129 3.87 -2.97 6.60
N MET A 130 4.10 -2.09 7.56
CA MET A 130 3.88 -0.66 7.38
C MET A 130 4.90 -0.10 6.39
N VAL A 131 4.45 0.80 5.53
CA VAL A 131 5.31 1.49 4.57
C VAL A 131 5.17 2.99 4.82
N ARG A 132 6.28 3.72 4.70
CA ARG A 132 6.24 5.18 4.83
C ARG A 132 5.45 5.81 3.70
N SER A 133 4.86 6.97 3.96
CA SER A 133 4.26 7.80 2.91
C SER A 133 5.38 8.32 1.99
N LEU A 134 5.34 7.90 0.73
CA LEU A 134 6.31 8.30 -0.29
C LEU A 134 5.82 9.54 -1.04
N GLU A 135 6.71 10.48 -1.30
CA GLU A 135 6.46 11.61 -2.20
C GLU A 135 6.34 11.13 -3.66
N PRO A 136 5.74 11.92 -4.58
CA PRO A 136 5.70 11.58 -6.00
C PRO A 136 7.08 11.26 -6.55
N GLN A 137 7.19 10.17 -7.31
CA GLN A 137 8.42 9.63 -7.90
C GLN A 137 9.47 9.11 -6.90
N GLU A 138 9.21 9.19 -5.60
CA GLU A 138 10.13 8.67 -4.58
C GLU A 138 10.17 7.14 -4.60
N ILE A 139 11.36 6.59 -4.34
CA ILE A 139 11.64 5.16 -4.30
C ILE A 139 11.91 4.72 -2.84
N ALA A 140 11.47 3.52 -2.50
CA ALA A 140 11.81 2.88 -1.23
C ALA A 140 11.97 1.37 -1.36
N ASP A 141 12.84 0.82 -0.51
CA ASP A 141 13.00 -0.62 -0.32
C ASP A 141 12.06 -1.07 0.81
N VAL A 142 11.21 -2.06 0.54
CA VAL A 142 10.28 -2.65 1.51
C VAL A 142 10.68 -4.10 1.74
N SER A 143 10.94 -4.44 3.00
CA SER A 143 11.44 -5.75 3.40
C SER A 143 10.43 -6.52 4.25
N VAL A 144 10.34 -7.83 4.02
CA VAL A 144 9.53 -8.76 4.81
C VAL A 144 10.40 -9.96 5.18
N GLN A 145 10.41 -10.32 6.48
CA GLN A 145 11.05 -11.54 6.94
C GLN A 145 10.16 -12.75 6.67
N MET A 146 10.74 -13.77 6.05
CA MET A 146 10.04 -14.94 5.55
C MET A 146 10.78 -16.24 5.88
N CYS A 147 10.11 -17.37 5.70
CA CYS A 147 10.64 -18.73 5.82
C CYS A 147 10.23 -19.58 4.62
N SER A 148 11.18 -20.27 3.99
CA SER A 148 10.88 -21.17 2.86
C SER A 148 10.11 -22.40 3.34
N PRO A 149 9.22 -22.97 2.50
CA PRO A 149 8.52 -24.22 2.80
C PRO A 149 9.46 -25.39 3.08
N SER A 150 8.99 -26.37 3.84
CA SER A 150 9.76 -27.58 4.20
C SER A 150 9.87 -28.60 3.06
N ARG A 151 9.04 -28.47 2.02
CA ARG A 151 9.01 -29.38 0.86
C ARG A 151 9.62 -28.70 -0.34
N ALA A 152 10.39 -29.46 -1.11
CA ALA A 152 10.94 -28.99 -2.37
C ALA A 152 9.83 -28.74 -3.39
N GLY A 153 9.99 -27.71 -4.23
CA GLY A 153 9.02 -27.31 -5.23
C GLY A 153 9.07 -25.82 -5.58
N MET A 154 8.27 -25.42 -6.56
CA MET A 154 8.07 -24.01 -6.91
C MET A 154 6.91 -23.43 -6.11
N TYR A 155 7.13 -22.26 -5.54
CA TYR A 155 6.14 -21.57 -4.72
C TYR A 155 6.03 -20.11 -5.13
N GLN A 156 4.83 -19.54 -5.04
CA GLN A 156 4.58 -18.15 -5.39
C GLN A 156 3.63 -17.46 -4.42
N GLY A 157 4.03 -16.31 -3.87
CA GLY A 157 3.23 -15.48 -2.98
C GLY A 157 3.00 -14.09 -3.54
N GLN A 158 1.80 -13.54 -3.37
CA GLN A 158 1.39 -12.24 -3.90
C GLN A 158 1.24 -11.21 -2.80
N TRP A 159 1.74 -10.00 -3.05
CA TRP A 159 1.64 -8.86 -2.15
C TRP A 159 1.15 -7.63 -2.91
N ARG A 160 0.41 -6.75 -2.22
CA ARG A 160 -0.11 -5.52 -2.78
C ARG A 160 -0.19 -4.41 -1.75
N MET A 161 0.01 -3.17 -2.19
CA MET A 161 -0.15 -2.00 -1.32
C MET A 161 -1.61 -1.80 -0.94
N CYS A 162 -1.83 -1.31 0.27
CA CYS A 162 -3.12 -1.11 0.89
C CYS A 162 -3.12 0.20 1.70
N THR A 163 -4.15 1.02 1.53
CA THR A 163 -4.37 2.21 2.37
C THR A 163 -4.80 1.83 3.79
N ALA A 164 -4.77 2.79 4.71
CA ALA A 164 -5.30 2.64 6.06
C ALA A 164 -6.81 2.29 6.08
N THR A 165 -7.55 2.70 5.05
CA THR A 165 -8.98 2.39 4.88
C THR A 165 -9.25 1.01 4.28
N GLY A 166 -8.20 0.27 3.89
CA GLY A 166 -8.34 -1.07 3.31
C GLY A 166 -8.41 -1.12 1.79
N LEU A 167 -8.24 0.01 1.10
CA LEU A 167 -8.24 0.06 -0.36
C LEU A 167 -6.89 -0.43 -0.92
N TYR A 168 -6.92 -1.46 -1.77
CA TYR A 168 -5.73 -1.94 -2.46
C TYR A 168 -5.37 -1.06 -3.66
N TYR A 169 -4.07 -0.87 -3.90
CA TYR A 169 -3.59 -0.04 -5.01
C TYR A 169 -2.24 -0.50 -5.55
N GLY A 170 -1.88 0.02 -6.73
CA GLY A 170 -0.63 -0.28 -7.43
C GLY A 170 -0.50 -1.72 -7.92
N ASP A 171 0.72 -2.04 -8.38
CA ASP A 171 1.09 -3.35 -8.91
C ASP A 171 0.97 -4.46 -7.86
N VAL A 172 0.66 -5.68 -8.31
CA VAL A 172 0.84 -6.90 -7.51
C VAL A 172 2.29 -7.32 -7.65
N ILE A 173 3.01 -7.39 -6.53
CA ILE A 173 4.40 -7.85 -6.47
C ILE A 173 4.49 -9.27 -5.92
N TRP A 174 5.54 -9.98 -6.31
CA TRP A 174 5.61 -11.42 -6.15
C TRP A 174 6.82 -11.85 -5.33
N VAL A 175 6.67 -12.98 -4.65
CA VAL A 175 7.79 -13.81 -4.20
C VAL A 175 7.68 -15.10 -4.97
N ILE A 176 8.68 -15.44 -5.79
CA ILE A 176 8.72 -16.70 -6.54
C ILE A 176 9.99 -17.43 -6.10
N LEU A 177 9.84 -18.62 -5.51
CA LEU A 177 10.93 -19.40 -4.96
C LEU A 177 11.00 -20.78 -5.61
N SER A 178 12.23 -21.24 -5.87
CA SER A 178 12.50 -22.67 -6.02
C SER A 178 13.03 -23.22 -4.70
N VAL A 179 12.29 -24.12 -4.04
CA VAL A 179 12.78 -24.78 -2.83
C VAL A 179 13.51 -26.06 -3.22
N GLU A 180 14.81 -26.12 -2.97
CA GLU A 180 15.66 -27.24 -3.38
C GLU A 180 16.72 -27.56 -2.33
N VAL A 181 17.01 -28.85 -2.14
CA VAL A 181 18.07 -29.29 -1.23
C VAL A 181 19.42 -28.82 -1.78
N GLY A 182 20.11 -27.94 -1.04
CA GLY A 182 21.38 -27.35 -1.48
C GLY A 182 21.22 -26.06 -2.31
N GLY A 183 20.07 -25.39 -2.24
CA GLY A 183 19.83 -24.12 -2.93
C GLY A 183 20.89 -23.05 -2.68
N LEU A 184 21.01 -22.12 -3.63
CA LEU A 184 22.07 -21.10 -3.71
C LEU A 184 22.22 -20.30 -2.41
N LEU A 185 21.10 -19.89 -1.79
CA LEU A 185 21.15 -19.15 -0.52
C LEU A 185 21.79 -19.94 0.62
N GLY A 186 21.58 -21.26 0.67
CA GLY A 186 22.21 -22.12 1.67
C GLY A 186 23.72 -22.10 1.52
N VAL A 187 24.21 -22.18 0.28
CA VAL A 187 25.63 -22.14 -0.03
C VAL A 187 26.24 -20.77 0.31
N THR A 188 25.57 -19.67 -0.04
CA THR A 188 26.08 -18.32 0.25
C THR A 188 26.09 -18.01 1.75
N GLN A 189 25.09 -18.46 2.50
CA GLN A 189 25.07 -18.36 3.97
C GLN A 189 26.19 -19.21 4.60
N GLN A 190 26.37 -20.45 4.14
CA GLN A 190 27.47 -21.31 4.61
C GLN A 190 28.84 -20.67 4.34
N LEU A 191 29.10 -20.18 3.12
CA LEU A 191 30.36 -19.49 2.78
C LEU A 191 30.60 -18.25 3.64
N SER A 192 29.55 -17.49 3.93
CA SER A 192 29.62 -16.32 4.81
C SER A 192 30.00 -16.72 6.24
N SER A 193 29.43 -17.81 6.76
CA SER A 193 29.77 -18.34 8.09
C SER A 193 31.22 -18.84 8.16
N PHE A 194 31.73 -19.50 7.11
CA PHE A 194 33.13 -19.91 7.04
C PHE A 194 34.08 -18.72 7.03
N ARG A 195 33.77 -17.65 6.29
CA ARG A 195 34.60 -16.45 6.24
C ARG A 195 34.73 -15.78 7.61
N ASN A 196 33.64 -15.75 8.38
CA ASN A 196 33.65 -15.21 9.74
C ASN A 196 34.41 -16.14 10.72
N GLY A 197 34.33 -17.46 10.54
CA GLY A 197 35.08 -18.43 11.33
C GLY A 197 36.60 -18.39 11.14
N VAL A 198 37.07 -18.09 9.92
CA VAL A 198 38.52 -17.95 9.62
C VAL A 198 39.13 -16.69 10.24
N GLN A 199 38.35 -15.62 10.46
CA GLN A 199 38.85 -14.43 11.16
C GLN A 199 39.06 -14.65 12.67
N HIS A 200 38.29 -15.55 13.29
CA HIS A 200 38.43 -15.88 14.71
C HIS A 200 39.60 -16.83 15.01
N THR A 201 40.04 -17.66 14.06
CA THR A 201 41.22 -18.53 14.26
C THR A 201 42.55 -17.80 14.07
N ALA A 202 42.59 -16.75 13.24
CA ALA A 202 43.80 -15.96 12.99
C ALA A 202 44.23 -15.06 14.18
N THR A 203 43.31 -14.71 15.08
CA THR A 203 43.58 -13.85 16.25
C THR A 203 44.01 -14.62 17.51
N SER A 204 43.83 -15.95 17.54
CA SER A 204 44.18 -16.77 18.72
C SER A 204 45.62 -17.28 18.75
N GLN A 205 46.43 -17.03 17.70
CA GLN A 205 47.84 -17.47 17.67
C GLN A 205 48.86 -16.39 18.07
N ALA A 206 48.43 -15.18 18.45
CA ALA A 206 49.34 -14.07 18.76
C ALA A 206 49.58 -13.80 20.26
N VAL A 207 49.21 -14.71 21.17
CA VAL A 207 49.43 -14.52 22.62
C VAL A 207 50.09 -15.75 23.25
N THR A 208 51.33 -16.04 22.89
CA THR A 208 52.27 -16.73 23.80
C THR A 208 53.70 -16.43 23.33
N GLN A 209 54.26 -15.34 23.80
CA GLN A 209 55.67 -15.22 24.20
C GLN A 209 55.92 -13.77 24.59
N THR A 210 56.10 -13.51 25.89
CA THR A 210 57.32 -12.91 26.45
C THR A 210 57.15 -12.86 27.96
N THR A 211 57.86 -13.72 28.69
CA THR A 211 58.18 -13.51 30.12
C THR A 211 59.58 -14.08 30.36
N TYR A 212 60.42 -13.28 31.06
CA TYR A 212 61.77 -13.53 31.57
C TYR A 212 62.90 -13.50 30.50
N GLN A 213 64.02 -12.77 30.64
CA GLN A 213 64.65 -12.05 31.77
C GLN A 213 65.11 -10.64 31.38
#